data_AF-X0BCU6-F1
#
_entry.id   AF-X0BCU6-F1
#
_cell.length_a   1.000
_cell.length_b   1.000
_cell.length_c   1.000
_cell.angle_alpha   90.00
_cell.angle_beta   90.00
_cell.angle_gamma   90.00
#
_symmetry.space_group_name_H-M   'P 1'
#
loop_
_entity.id
_entity.type
_entity.pdbx_description
1 polymer ?
#
loop_
_entity_poly.entity_id
_entity_poly.type
_entity_poly.pdbx_seq_one_letter_code
_entity_poly.pdbx_strand_id
1 'polypeptide(L)'
;MISLKAGTWHKITGLEDFREGLFVNYRDGTYHLTYSIDDTRSENYRVGYATADNPIGPWTYCGVILQKDESLDILGTGHNSVINIPGTDEWYIAYHRFHIPDGGGFRRETTIDKLPIDKDTGLFSSVKPTLESVGPRPL
;
A
#
# COMPACT_ATOMS: atom_id res chain seq x y z
N MET A 1 17.90 -24.74 -2.90
CA MET A 1 17.50 -25.25 -4.23
C MET A 1 16.83 -24.10 -4.97
N ILE A 2 17.31 -23.73 -6.17
CA ILE A 2 16.73 -22.65 -6.97
C ILE A 2 16.20 -23.28 -8.27
N SER A 3 14.88 -23.20 -8.49
CA SER A 3 14.21 -23.62 -9.72
C SER A 3 13.79 -22.37 -10.49
N LEU A 4 14.74 -21.73 -11.18
CA LEU A 4 14.51 -20.51 -11.94
C LEU A 4 15.10 -20.65 -13.35
N LYS A 5 14.42 -20.08 -14.35
CA LYS A 5 14.96 -19.94 -15.70
C LYS A 5 16.00 -18.82 -15.68
N ALA A 6 17.24 -19.15 -16.07
CA ALA A 6 18.31 -18.16 -16.14
C ALA A 6 17.94 -17.00 -17.07
N GLY A 7 18.25 -15.77 -16.66
CA GLY A 7 18.00 -14.56 -17.45
C GLY A 7 16.57 -14.01 -17.42
N THR A 8 15.62 -14.65 -16.71
CA THR A 8 14.23 -14.15 -16.62
C THR A 8 13.91 -13.44 -15.30
N TRP A 9 14.90 -13.21 -14.45
CA TRP A 9 14.74 -12.44 -13.23
C TRP A 9 15.20 -11.01 -13.47
N HIS A 10 14.51 -10.07 -12.86
CA HIS A 10 14.87 -8.66 -12.87
C HIS A 10 15.06 -8.21 -11.42
N LYS A 11 16.15 -7.49 -11.16
CA LYS A 11 16.37 -6.88 -9.84
C LYS A 11 15.59 -5.57 -9.79
N ILE A 12 14.61 -5.50 -8.89
CA ILE A 12 13.95 -4.24 -8.55
C ILE A 12 14.90 -3.38 -7.70
N THR A 13 14.97 -2.09 -8.00
CA THR A 13 15.81 -1.11 -7.29
C THR A 13 15.02 0.17 -7.00
N GLY A 14 15.52 0.97 -6.06
CA GLY A 14 14.94 2.29 -5.73
C GLY A 14 13.82 2.27 -4.70
N LEU A 15 13.67 1.17 -3.96
CA LEU A 15 12.79 1.06 -2.80
C LEU A 15 13.60 1.22 -1.51
N GLU A 16 13.01 1.87 -0.52
CA GLU A 16 13.58 1.99 0.84
C GLU A 16 12.87 1.03 1.80
N ASP A 17 13.64 0.32 2.64
CA ASP A 17 13.15 -0.60 3.67
C ASP A 17 12.18 -1.70 3.19
N PHE A 18 12.29 -2.11 1.92
CA PHE A 18 11.43 -3.14 1.34
C PHE A 18 11.42 -4.43 2.16
N ARG A 19 10.22 -4.90 2.53
CA ARG A 19 10.02 -6.21 3.15
C ARG A 19 9.25 -7.16 2.24
N GLU A 20 8.03 -6.81 1.84
CA GLU A 20 7.12 -7.70 1.10
C GLU A 20 5.97 -6.94 0.42
N GLY A 21 5.04 -7.67 -0.20
CA GLY A 21 3.72 -7.14 -0.56
C GLY A 21 3.71 -6.11 -1.70
N LEU A 22 4.53 -6.30 -2.75
CA LEU A 22 4.51 -5.44 -3.93
C LEU A 22 3.11 -5.45 -4.59
N PHE A 23 2.54 -4.27 -4.80
CA PHE A 23 1.29 -4.09 -5.53
C PHE A 23 1.42 -2.88 -6.47
N VAL A 24 1.20 -3.10 -7.77
CA VAL A 24 1.44 -2.09 -8.82
C VAL A 24 0.13 -1.67 -9.47
N ASN A 25 -0.05 -0.36 -9.62
CA ASN A 25 -1.15 0.26 -10.34
C ASN A 25 -0.60 1.18 -11.43
N TYR A 26 -1.31 1.31 -12.55
CA TYR A 26 -0.98 2.27 -13.59
C TYR A 26 -2.03 3.36 -13.63
N ARG A 27 -1.59 4.63 -13.58
CA ARG A 27 -2.47 5.80 -13.64
C ARG A 27 -1.72 6.95 -14.30
N ASP A 28 -2.38 7.60 -15.25
CA ASP A 28 -1.91 8.87 -15.85
C ASP A 28 -0.43 8.84 -16.28
N GLY A 29 -0.06 7.84 -17.08
CA GLY A 29 1.32 7.71 -17.57
C GLY A 29 2.30 7.05 -16.59
N THR A 30 1.96 6.93 -15.30
CA THR A 30 2.87 6.55 -14.23
C THR A 30 2.52 5.19 -13.62
N TYR A 31 3.54 4.40 -13.31
CA TYR A 31 3.39 3.21 -12.46
C TYR A 31 3.56 3.60 -11.00
N HIS A 32 2.61 3.18 -10.18
CA HIS A 32 2.54 3.40 -8.74
C HIS A 32 2.72 2.06 -8.04
N LEU A 33 3.81 1.90 -7.28
CA LEU A 33 4.10 0.71 -6.52
C LEU A 33 3.93 0.99 -5.02
N THR A 34 3.07 0.22 -4.38
CA THR A 34 3.01 0.13 -2.91
C THR A 34 3.66 -1.16 -2.43
N TYR A 35 4.27 -1.12 -1.25
CA TYR A 35 4.90 -2.28 -0.62
C TYR A 35 4.93 -2.13 0.89
N SER A 36 5.10 -3.23 1.60
CA SER A 36 5.15 -3.20 3.07
C SER A 36 6.57 -3.07 3.59
N ILE A 37 6.69 -2.28 4.67
CA ILE A 37 7.91 -2.02 5.44
C ILE A 37 7.69 -2.58 6.85
N ASP A 38 8.76 -3.12 7.44
CA ASP A 38 8.80 -3.79 8.76
C ASP A 38 8.10 -5.18 8.80
N ASP A 39 8.15 -5.88 9.93
CA ASP A 39 7.54 -7.19 10.16
C ASP A 39 6.02 -7.06 10.36
N THR A 40 5.22 -7.95 9.77
CA THR A 40 3.75 -7.95 9.92
C THR A 40 3.25 -8.11 11.37
N ARG A 41 4.11 -8.52 12.31
CA ARG A 41 3.80 -8.60 13.75
C ARG A 41 4.22 -7.35 14.53
N SER A 42 4.92 -6.41 13.89
CA SER A 42 5.25 -5.10 14.43
C SER A 42 4.04 -4.17 14.31
N GLU A 43 3.76 -3.39 15.35
CA GLU A 43 2.81 -2.28 15.25
C GLU A 43 3.24 -1.21 14.23
N ASN A 44 4.54 -1.17 13.89
CA ASN A 44 5.11 -0.24 12.92
C ASN A 44 5.09 -0.77 11.48
N TYR A 45 4.43 -1.92 11.23
CA TYR A 45 4.13 -2.39 9.88
C TYR A 45 3.35 -1.29 9.13
N ARG A 46 3.88 -0.89 7.97
CA ARG A 46 3.45 0.29 7.23
C ARG A 46 3.67 0.11 5.73
N VAL A 47 3.06 0.96 4.91
CA VAL A 47 3.14 0.88 3.45
C VAL A 47 4.04 1.99 2.90
N GLY A 48 5.13 1.61 2.25
CA GLY A 48 5.93 2.47 1.41
C GLY A 48 5.33 2.63 0.01
N TYR A 49 5.67 3.72 -0.65
CA TYR A 49 5.17 4.06 -1.97
C TYR A 49 6.31 4.55 -2.87
N ALA A 50 6.30 4.15 -4.13
CA ALA A 50 7.27 4.55 -5.13
C ALA A 50 6.64 4.63 -6.53
N THR A 51 7.27 5.38 -7.43
CA THR A 51 6.79 5.54 -8.81
C THR A 51 7.85 5.20 -9.85
N ALA A 52 7.42 4.86 -11.07
CA ALA A 52 8.29 4.64 -12.22
C ALA A 52 7.56 4.87 -13.54
N ASP A 53 8.31 5.12 -14.60
CA ASP A 53 7.79 5.18 -15.98
C ASP A 53 7.73 3.79 -16.64
N ASN A 54 8.21 2.75 -15.95
CA ASN A 54 8.30 1.38 -16.45
C ASN A 54 7.81 0.39 -15.36
N PRO A 55 7.04 -0.66 -15.71
CA PRO A 55 6.48 -1.59 -14.74
C PRO A 55 7.51 -2.38 -13.92
N ILE A 56 8.79 -2.38 -14.32
CA ILE A 56 9.88 -3.05 -13.56
C ILE A 56 10.84 -2.06 -12.89
N GLY A 57 10.60 -0.75 -12.99
CA GLY A 57 11.44 0.31 -12.44
C GLY A 57 12.49 0.87 -13.44
N PRO A 58 13.54 1.56 -12.97
CA PRO A 58 13.87 1.80 -11.55
C PRO A 58 12.78 2.61 -10.86
N TRP A 59 12.55 2.31 -9.58
CA TRP A 59 11.54 3.00 -8.79
C TRP A 59 12.12 4.24 -8.11
N THR A 60 11.30 5.26 -7.92
CA THR A 60 11.62 6.45 -7.15
C THR A 60 10.78 6.42 -5.88
N TYR A 61 11.41 6.29 -4.72
CA TYR A 61 10.72 6.28 -3.44
C TYR A 61 10.02 7.62 -3.17
N CYS A 62 8.77 7.55 -2.72
CA CYS A 62 7.89 8.69 -2.48
C CYS A 62 7.47 8.81 -1.00
N GLY A 63 8.03 7.97 -0.10
CA GLY A 63 7.70 7.99 1.32
C GLY A 63 6.70 6.91 1.76
N VAL A 64 6.23 7.03 3.00
CA VAL A 64 5.22 6.16 3.59
C VAL A 64 3.83 6.71 3.25
N ILE A 65 2.98 5.86 2.65
CA ILE A 65 1.63 6.23 2.23
C ILE A 65 0.55 5.80 3.22
N LEU A 66 0.81 4.79 4.05
CA LEU A 66 -0.12 4.33 5.08
C LEU A 66 0.68 3.83 6.29
N GLN A 67 0.29 4.26 7.48
CA GLN A 67 0.91 3.88 8.75
C GLN A 67 -0.12 3.91 9.88
N LYS A 68 0.30 3.41 11.05
CA LYS A 68 -0.50 3.42 12.28
C LYS A 68 -1.03 4.81 12.65
N ASP A 69 -2.18 4.83 13.32
CA ASP A 69 -2.73 5.98 14.03
C ASP A 69 -3.04 5.55 15.48
N GLU A 70 -2.11 5.86 16.38
CA GLU A 70 -2.21 5.48 17.79
C GLU A 70 -3.36 6.19 18.51
N SER A 71 -3.82 7.33 18.01
CA SER A 71 -4.96 8.05 18.61
C SER A 71 -6.28 7.29 18.44
N LEU A 72 -6.33 6.36 17.49
CA LEU A 72 -7.46 5.50 17.17
C LEU A 72 -7.19 4.01 17.47
N ASP A 73 -6.06 3.68 18.11
CA ASP A 73 -5.59 2.30 18.34
C ASP A 73 -5.40 1.49 17.03
N ILE A 74 -5.20 2.18 15.91
CA ILE A 74 -4.96 1.55 14.61
C ILE A 74 -3.48 1.24 14.47
N LEU A 75 -3.12 -0.04 14.57
CA LEU A 75 -1.72 -0.51 14.54
C LEU A 75 -1.47 -1.50 13.39
N GLY A 76 -0.22 -1.60 12.93
CA GLY A 76 0.23 -2.64 12.01
C GLY A 76 -0.46 -2.62 10.64
N THR A 77 -0.57 -1.44 10.01
CA THR A 77 -1.29 -1.22 8.75
C THR A 77 -0.43 -1.61 7.53
N GLY A 78 -0.74 -2.69 6.84
CA GLY A 78 0.04 -3.06 5.67
C GLY A 78 -0.53 -4.19 4.81
N HIS A 79 0.35 -4.79 4.01
CA HIS A 79 0.04 -5.80 3.00
C HIS A 79 -1.17 -5.42 2.14
N ASN A 80 -1.07 -4.25 1.51
CA ASN A 80 -2.19 -3.63 0.85
C ASN A 80 -2.42 -4.14 -0.59
N SER A 81 -3.57 -3.76 -1.12
CA SER A 81 -3.87 -3.68 -2.55
C SER A 81 -4.54 -2.33 -2.82
N VAL A 82 -4.51 -1.88 -4.06
CA VAL A 82 -5.13 -0.62 -4.47
C VAL A 82 -6.11 -0.89 -5.61
N ILE A 83 -7.30 -0.34 -5.50
CA ILE A 83 -8.40 -0.52 -6.46
C ILE A 83 -8.89 0.84 -6.95
N ASN A 84 -9.36 0.86 -8.19
CA ASN A 84 -10.01 2.01 -8.82
C ASN A 84 -11.47 1.64 -9.11
N ILE A 85 -12.36 2.62 -8.98
CA ILE A 85 -13.74 2.46 -9.44
C ILE A 85 -13.77 2.61 -10.96
N PRO A 86 -14.27 1.61 -11.71
CA PRO A 86 -14.25 1.65 -13.17
C PRO A 86 -14.89 2.93 -13.74
N GLY A 87 -14.18 3.57 -14.66
CA GLY A 87 -14.65 4.79 -15.32
C GLY A 87 -14.52 6.06 -14.50
N THR A 88 -13.92 6.01 -13.31
CA THR A 88 -13.65 7.20 -12.50
C THR A 88 -12.16 7.27 -12.13
N ASP A 89 -11.78 8.38 -11.50
CA ASP A 89 -10.46 8.54 -10.89
C ASP A 89 -10.55 8.45 -9.35
N GLU A 90 -11.45 7.59 -8.86
CA GLU A 90 -11.62 7.32 -7.44
C GLU A 90 -10.87 6.05 -7.06
N TRP A 91 -9.92 6.20 -6.13
CA TRP A 91 -9.02 5.15 -5.70
C TRP A 91 -9.20 4.83 -4.23
N TYR A 92 -9.00 3.55 -3.90
CA TYR A 92 -9.12 3.02 -2.56
C TYR A 92 -7.97 2.06 -2.30
N ILE A 93 -7.53 2.00 -1.05
CA ILE A 93 -6.54 1.05 -0.57
C ILE A 93 -7.24 0.06 0.36
N ALA A 94 -7.15 -1.22 0.03
CA ALA A 94 -7.58 -2.30 0.92
C ALA A 94 -6.33 -2.88 1.58
N TYR A 95 -6.35 -2.96 2.91
CA TYR A 95 -5.18 -3.37 3.70
C TYR A 95 -5.64 -4.11 4.96
N HIS A 96 -4.69 -4.72 5.67
CA HIS A 96 -4.97 -5.24 7.00
C HIS A 96 -4.36 -4.34 8.08
N ARG A 97 -4.99 -4.36 9.26
CA ARG A 97 -4.46 -3.82 10.52
C ARG A 97 -4.62 -4.85 11.63
N PHE A 98 -4.04 -4.60 12.80
CA PHE A 98 -4.37 -5.39 13.99
C PHE A 98 -5.86 -5.22 14.32
N HIS A 99 -6.51 -6.32 14.71
CA HIS A 99 -7.90 -6.27 15.17
C HIS A 99 -8.04 -5.32 16.37
N ILE A 100 -9.17 -4.60 16.46
CA ILE A 100 -9.44 -3.67 17.56
C ILE A 100 -10.72 -4.14 18.29
N PRO A 101 -10.68 -4.40 19.60
CA PRO A 101 -9.51 -4.42 20.49
C PRO A 101 -8.70 -5.74 20.41
N ASP A 102 -7.56 -5.79 21.12
CA ASP A 102 -6.77 -7.00 21.40
C ASP A 102 -6.20 -7.74 20.17
N GLY A 103 -5.96 -7.04 19.07
CA GLY A 103 -5.32 -7.58 17.88
C GLY A 103 -3.82 -7.84 18.04
N GLY A 104 -3.18 -8.14 16.91
CA GLY A 104 -1.74 -8.36 16.80
C GLY A 104 -1.39 -9.01 15.47
N GLY A 105 -0.10 -9.30 15.24
CA GLY A 105 0.35 -9.85 13.95
C GLY A 105 -0.33 -11.15 13.48
N PHE A 106 -0.95 -11.90 14.40
CA PHE A 106 -1.72 -13.11 14.09
C PHE A 106 -3.25 -12.93 14.19
N ARG A 107 -3.72 -11.77 14.65
CA ARG A 107 -5.14 -11.39 14.78
C ARG A 107 -5.34 -10.03 14.11
N ARG A 108 -5.59 -10.10 12.80
CA ARG A 108 -5.71 -8.95 11.91
C ARG A 108 -7.10 -8.91 11.29
N GLU A 109 -7.51 -7.72 10.90
CA GLU A 109 -8.76 -7.48 10.18
C GLU A 109 -8.49 -6.72 8.88
N THR A 110 -9.38 -6.87 7.90
CA THR A 110 -9.32 -6.13 6.63
C THR A 110 -10.13 -4.85 6.74
N THR A 111 -9.60 -3.78 6.19
CA THR A 111 -10.23 -2.46 6.11
C THR A 111 -9.96 -1.85 4.73
N ILE A 112 -10.77 -0.86 4.36
CA ILE A 112 -10.65 -0.14 3.09
C ILE A 112 -10.78 1.35 3.37
N ASP A 113 -9.82 2.14 2.88
CA ASP A 113 -9.84 3.60 2.97
C ASP A 113 -9.65 4.25 1.61
N LYS A 114 -10.06 5.51 1.48
CA LYS A 114 -9.83 6.29 0.26
C LYS A 114 -8.33 6.54 0.08
N LEU A 115 -7.84 6.35 -1.14
CA LEU A 115 -6.49 6.70 -1.54
C LEU A 115 -6.52 8.08 -2.22
N PRO A 116 -6.11 9.15 -1.53
CA PRO A 116 -6.14 10.48 -2.10
C PRO A 116 -5.08 10.66 -3.19
N ILE A 117 -5.38 11.55 -4.14
CA ILE A 117 -4.43 12.03 -5.14
C ILE A 117 -4.07 13.46 -4.76
N ASP A 118 -2.79 13.73 -4.67
CA ASP A 118 -2.25 15.07 -4.51
C ASP A 118 -2.50 15.88 -5.79
N LYS A 119 -3.10 17.06 -5.66
CA LYS A 119 -3.56 17.85 -6.81
C LYS A 119 -2.44 18.57 -7.55
N ASP A 120 -1.32 18.82 -6.87
CA ASP A 120 -0.20 19.58 -7.43
C ASP A 120 0.75 18.64 -8.21
N THR A 121 0.95 17.43 -7.68
CA THR A 121 1.86 16.43 -8.25
C THR A 121 1.15 15.37 -9.10
N GLY A 122 -0.15 15.16 -8.89
CA GLY A 122 -0.91 14.08 -9.52
C GLY A 122 -0.62 12.68 -8.97
N LEU A 123 0.21 12.56 -7.92
CA LEU A 123 0.60 11.30 -7.29
C LEU A 123 -0.39 10.87 -6.21
N PHE A 124 -0.41 9.58 -5.87
CA PHE A 124 -1.08 9.15 -4.65
C PHE A 124 -0.43 9.78 -3.42
N SER A 125 -1.25 10.16 -2.43
CA SER A 125 -0.82 10.79 -1.18
C SER A 125 -1.24 9.98 0.05
N SER A 126 -0.75 10.40 1.22
CA SER A 126 -0.94 9.67 2.48
C SER A 126 -2.41 9.40 2.80
N VAL A 127 -2.69 8.14 3.11
CA VAL A 127 -3.99 7.62 3.52
C VAL A 127 -4.19 7.91 5.00
N LYS A 128 -5.39 8.34 5.35
CA LYS A 128 -5.83 8.43 6.75
C LYS A 128 -6.62 7.15 7.09
N PRO A 129 -6.08 6.24 7.91
CA PRO A 129 -6.82 5.04 8.27
C PRO A 129 -8.05 5.40 9.12
N THR A 130 -9.18 4.71 8.88
CA THR A 130 -10.44 4.96 9.61
C THR A 130 -10.89 3.72 10.38
N LEU A 131 -11.70 3.90 11.43
CA LEU A 131 -12.24 2.77 12.19
C LEU A 131 -13.30 1.99 11.40
N GLU A 132 -14.12 2.69 10.62
CA GLU A 132 -15.33 2.17 9.98
C GLU A 132 -15.13 1.66 8.55
N SER A 133 -13.93 1.86 7.96
CA SER A 133 -13.73 1.77 6.51
C SER A 133 -14.63 2.73 5.72
N VAL A 134 -14.53 2.69 4.39
CA VAL A 134 -15.44 3.43 3.51
C VAL A 134 -16.87 2.89 3.58
N GLY A 135 -17.84 3.82 3.56
CA GLY A 135 -19.25 3.48 3.51
C GLY A 135 -19.67 2.83 2.19
N PRO A 136 -20.87 2.21 2.15
CA PRO A 136 -21.40 1.63 0.92
C PRO A 136 -21.59 2.69 -0.16
N ARG A 137 -21.21 2.36 -1.40
CA ARG A 137 -21.48 3.20 -2.57
C ARG A 137 -22.87 2.84 -3.12
N PRO A 138 -23.84 3.78 -3.14
CA PRO A 138 -25.11 3.54 -3.81
C PRO A 138 -24.89 3.25 -5.30
N LEU A 139 -25.67 2.32 -5.84
CA LEU A 139 -25.69 1.99 -7.27
C LEU A 139 -26.54 3.00 -8.06
#